data_AF-A0A151H3V7-F1
#
_entry.id   AF-A0A151H3V7-F1
#
_cell.length_a   1.000
_cell.length_b   1.000
_cell.length_c   1.000
_cell.angle_alpha   90.00
_cell.angle_beta   90.00
_cell.angle_gamma   90.00
#
_symmetry.space_group_name_H-M   'P 1'
#
loop_
_entity.id
_entity.type
_entity.pdbx_description
1 polymer ?
#
loop_
_entity_poly.entity_id
_entity_poly.type
_entity_poly.pdbx_seq_one_letter_code
_entity_poly.pdbx_strand_id
1 'polypeptide(L)'
;GQIGKKQILDNLDGVFLMLDEVFDSGLLLQLDPGVILARINMQDDEAAGASGAGAGGEALSTQAAFNQAISSAKENLIRSLLSGGP
;
A
#
# COMPACT_ATOMS: atom_id res chain seq x y z
N GLY A 1 16.09 -25.52 -3.31
CA GLY A 1 15.74 -26.65 -2.42
C GLY A 1 14.33 -27.10 -2.76
N GLN A 2 14.08 -28.40 -2.81
CA GLN A 2 12.74 -28.93 -3.06
C GLN A 2 11.95 -28.91 -1.75
N ILE A 3 10.74 -28.32 -1.77
CA ILE A 3 9.87 -28.31 -0.59
C ILE A 3 9.06 -29.62 -0.57
N GLY A 4 9.28 -30.43 0.45
CA GLY A 4 8.53 -31.67 0.69
C GLY A 4 7.26 -31.46 1.51
N LYS A 5 6.33 -32.44 1.46
CA LYS A 5 5.05 -32.38 2.19
C LYS A 5 5.24 -32.14 3.70
N LYS A 6 6.22 -32.79 4.31
CA LYS A 6 6.56 -32.60 5.73
C LYS A 6 6.94 -31.14 6.02
N GLN A 7 7.74 -30.52 5.16
CA GLN A 7 8.17 -29.13 5.36
C GLN A 7 7.01 -28.14 5.24
N ILE A 8 6.03 -28.41 4.37
CA ILE A 8 4.80 -27.60 4.28
C ILE A 8 4.00 -27.73 5.58
N LEU A 9 3.82 -28.95 6.09
CA LEU A 9 3.09 -29.20 7.32
C LEU A 9 3.80 -28.61 8.56
N ASP A 10 5.14 -28.68 8.59
CA ASP A 10 5.95 -28.10 9.66
C ASP A 10 5.85 -26.54 9.65
N ASN A 11 5.43 -25.91 8.55
CA ASN A 11 5.27 -24.45 8.40
C ASN A 11 3.82 -24.07 8.02
N LEU A 12 2.83 -24.87 8.43
CA LEU A 12 1.44 -24.70 8.00
C LEU A 12 0.86 -23.32 8.35
N ASP A 13 1.26 -22.76 9.49
CA ASP A 13 0.81 -21.42 9.93
C ASP A 13 1.23 -20.34 8.92
N GLY A 14 2.47 -20.39 8.44
CA GLY A 14 2.97 -19.45 7.42
C GLY A 14 2.27 -19.64 6.06
N VAL A 15 1.88 -20.87 5.74
CA VAL A 15 1.08 -21.15 4.53
C VAL A 15 -0.32 -20.53 4.65
N PHE A 16 -0.96 -20.64 5.81
CA PHE A 16 -2.27 -20.00 6.01
C PHE A 16 -2.20 -18.48 5.99
N LEU A 17 -1.17 -17.88 6.59
CA LEU A 17 -0.94 -16.43 6.50
C LEU A 17 -0.73 -15.97 5.05
N MET A 18 0.02 -16.74 4.26
CA MET A 18 0.16 -16.45 2.82
C MET A 18 -1.16 -16.55 2.07
N LEU A 19 -1.99 -17.54 2.37
CA LEU A 19 -3.30 -17.69 1.73
C LEU A 19 -4.25 -16.54 2.08
N ASP A 20 -4.25 -16.08 3.33
CA ASP A 20 -5.05 -14.93 3.78
C ASP A 20 -4.67 -13.64 3.05
N GLU A 21 -3.36 -13.43 2.82
CA GLU A 21 -2.88 -12.24 2.10
C GLU A 21 -3.14 -12.29 0.58
N VAL A 22 -3.12 -13.48 -0.01
CA VAL A 22 -3.35 -13.63 -1.46
C VAL A 22 -4.84 -13.49 -1.80
N PHE A 23 -5.73 -13.94 -0.91
CA PHE A 23 -7.17 -14.00 -1.16
C PHE A 23 -7.97 -13.17 -0.14
N ASP A 24 -8.61 -12.09 -0.59
CA ASP A 24 -9.62 -11.38 0.21
C ASP A 24 -11.02 -11.78 -0.28
N SER A 25 -11.80 -12.43 0.58
CA SER A 25 -13.22 -12.76 0.31
C SER A 25 -13.44 -13.55 -1.00
N GLY A 26 -12.45 -14.35 -1.40
CA GLY A 26 -12.47 -15.13 -2.64
C GLY A 26 -11.97 -14.38 -3.89
N LEU A 27 -11.55 -13.12 -3.73
CA LEU A 27 -10.88 -12.33 -4.76
C LEU A 27 -9.37 -12.38 -4.57
N LEU A 28 -8.65 -12.54 -5.67
CA LEU A 28 -7.20 -12.56 -5.66
C LEU A 28 -6.69 -11.11 -5.71
N LEU A 29 -6.09 -10.62 -4.62
CA LEU A 29 -5.72 -9.20 -4.46
C LEU A 29 -4.25 -8.90 -4.78
N GLN A 30 -3.34 -9.78 -4.38
CA GLN A 30 -1.90 -9.55 -4.47
C GLN A 30 -1.16 -10.81 -4.93
N LEU A 31 -0.28 -10.69 -5.92
CA LEU A 31 0.60 -11.79 -6.38
C LEU A 31 2.09 -11.51 -6.20
N ASP A 32 2.49 -10.27 -5.88
CA ASP A 32 3.89 -9.95 -5.67
C ASP A 32 4.39 -10.59 -4.36
N PRO A 33 5.35 -11.52 -4.40
CA PRO A 33 5.83 -12.20 -3.20
C PRO A 33 6.49 -11.26 -2.19
N GLY A 34 7.11 -10.18 -2.65
CA GLY A 34 7.73 -9.19 -1.78
C GLY A 34 6.70 -8.44 -0.94
N VAL A 35 5.60 -8.03 -1.58
CA VAL A 35 4.48 -7.34 -0.88
C VAL A 35 3.77 -8.30 0.07
N ILE A 36 3.52 -9.54 -0.35
CA ILE A 36 2.90 -10.56 0.51
C ILE A 36 3.76 -10.82 1.76
N LEU A 37 5.07 -11.00 1.57
CA LEU A 37 5.99 -11.22 2.70
C LEU A 37 6.10 -9.99 3.62
N ALA A 38 6.11 -8.78 3.07
CA ALA A 38 6.14 -7.56 3.86
C ALA A 38 4.90 -7.44 4.77
N ARG A 39 3.71 -7.77 4.24
CA ARG A 39 2.44 -7.75 4.98
C ARG A 39 2.33 -8.85 6.01
N ILE A 40 2.68 -10.10 5.66
CA ILE A 40 2.73 -11.22 6.62
C ILE A 40 3.65 -10.89 7.80
N ASN A 41 4.79 -10.22 7.52
CA ASN A 41 5.74 -9.81 8.55
C ASN A 41 5.36 -8.49 9.25
N MET A 42 4.21 -7.89 8.92
CA MET A 42 3.76 -6.59 9.44
C MET A 42 4.80 -5.47 9.23
N GLN A 43 5.61 -5.57 8.19
CA GLN A 43 6.64 -4.59 7.82
C GLN A 43 6.08 -3.42 7.00
N ASP A 44 4.80 -3.51 6.59
CA ASP A 44 4.12 -2.46 5.83
C ASP A 44 3.99 -1.14 6.61
N ASP A 45 3.99 -1.14 7.96
CA ASP A 45 3.86 0.10 8.73
C ASP A 45 5.14 0.97 8.76
N GLU A 46 6.33 0.40 8.50
CA GLU A 46 7.57 1.17 8.33
C GLU A 46 7.88 1.48 6.85
N ALA A 47 7.29 0.70 5.92
CA ALA A 47 7.45 0.88 4.48
C ALA A 47 6.30 1.66 3.81
N ALA A 48 5.25 2.05 4.54
CA ALA A 48 4.22 2.99 4.08
C ALA A 48 4.74 4.41 3.79
N GLY A 49 6.05 4.65 3.95
CA GLY A 49 6.76 5.83 3.46
C GLY A 49 7.26 5.73 2.01
N ALA A 50 7.22 4.56 1.37
CA ALA A 50 7.70 4.41 -0.01
C ALA A 50 6.88 3.34 -0.77
N SER A 51 6.07 3.80 -1.72
CA SER A 51 5.30 3.02 -2.70
C SER A 51 4.10 2.19 -2.20
N GLY A 52 2.97 2.88 -2.05
CA GLY A 52 1.72 2.52 -2.73
C GLY A 52 0.95 1.27 -2.28
N ALA A 53 -0.20 1.55 -1.64
CA ALA A 53 -1.41 0.72 -1.56
C ALA A 53 -1.34 -0.54 -0.66
N GLY A 54 -1.40 -0.31 0.66
CA GLY A 54 -1.91 -1.26 1.66
C GLY A 54 -3.12 -0.62 2.37
N ALA A 55 -4.19 -1.38 2.57
CA ALA A 55 -5.57 -0.96 2.85
C ALA A 55 -5.84 -0.19 4.18
N GLY A 56 -4.81 0.30 4.87
CA GLY A 56 -4.93 1.27 5.99
C GLY A 56 -4.38 2.66 5.68
N GLY A 57 -3.59 2.81 4.59
CA GLY A 57 -2.92 4.06 4.22
C GLY A 57 -3.64 4.92 3.18
N GLU A 58 -4.67 4.40 2.51
CA GLU A 58 -5.37 5.13 1.45
C GLU A 58 -6.10 6.38 1.96
N ALA A 59 -6.71 6.32 3.13
CA ALA A 59 -7.37 7.49 3.71
C ALA A 59 -6.37 8.60 4.08
N LEU A 60 -5.22 8.22 4.66
CA LEU A 60 -4.18 9.18 5.09
C LEU A 60 -3.41 9.75 3.90
N SER A 61 -3.07 8.92 2.91
CA SER A 61 -2.38 9.34 1.69
C SER A 61 -3.28 10.16 0.76
N THR A 62 -4.57 9.82 0.65
CA THR A 62 -5.55 10.62 -0.10
C THR A 62 -5.75 11.99 0.55
N GLN A 63 -5.83 12.05 1.88
CA GLN A 63 -5.96 13.32 2.59
C GLN A 63 -4.70 14.20 2.47
N ALA A 64 -3.50 13.59 2.52
CA ALA A 64 -2.25 14.31 2.29
C ALA A 64 -2.14 14.84 0.84
N ALA A 65 -2.45 14.00 -0.16
CA ALA A 65 -2.47 14.39 -1.56
C ALA A 65 -3.51 15.48 -1.84
N PHE A 66 -4.68 15.41 -1.22
CA PHE A 66 -5.74 16.41 -1.32
C PHE A 66 -5.30 17.76 -0.72
N ASN A 67 -4.69 17.76 0.47
CA ASN A 67 -4.16 18.97 1.09
C ASN A 67 -3.05 19.62 0.23
N GLN A 68 -2.18 18.80 -0.38
CA GLN A 68 -1.14 19.28 -1.28
C GLN A 68 -1.72 19.88 -2.57
N ALA A 69 -2.76 19.24 -3.15
CA ALA A 69 -3.47 19.75 -4.32
C ALA A 69 -4.20 21.07 -4.03
N ILE A 70 -4.80 21.22 -2.84
CA ILE A 70 -5.38 22.50 -2.40
C ILE A 70 -4.31 23.58 -2.25
N SER A 71 -3.17 23.25 -1.63
CA SER A 71 -2.11 24.22 -1.42
C SER A 71 -1.51 24.71 -2.75
N SER A 72 -1.34 23.83 -3.74
CA SER A 72 -0.85 24.20 -5.07
C SER A 72 -1.89 24.99 -5.88
N ALA A 73 -3.18 24.63 -5.78
CA ALA A 73 -4.27 25.41 -6.39
C ALA A 73 -4.33 26.82 -5.80
N LYS A 74 -4.12 26.97 -4.48
CA LYS A 74 -4.06 28.27 -3.81
C LYS A 74 -2.91 29.13 -4.34
N GLU A 75 -1.72 28.56 -4.51
CA GLU A 75 -0.57 29.28 -5.07
C GLU A 75 -0.81 29.73 -6.51
N ASN A 76 -1.42 28.89 -7.33
CA ASN A 76 -1.77 29.24 -8.71
C ASN A 76 -2.80 30.37 -8.76
N LEU A 77 -3.78 30.38 -7.85
CA LEU A 77 -4.78 31.45 -7.76
C LEU A 77 -4.15 32.77 -7.29
N ILE A 78 -3.26 32.73 -6.29
CA ILE A 78 -2.52 33.91 -5.84
C ILE A 78 -1.65 34.45 -6.98
N ARG A 79 -0.96 33.59 -7.72
CA ARG A 79 -0.17 34.00 -8.89
C ARG A 79 -1.05 34.60 -9.98
N SER A 80 -2.22 34.03 -10.25
CA SER A 80 -3.18 34.57 -11.23
C SER A 80 -3.73 35.94 -10.84
N LEU A 81 -3.89 36.23 -9.54
CA LEU A 81 -4.35 37.53 -9.05
C LEU A 81 -3.21 38.56 -9.01
N LEU A 82 -2.00 38.13 -8.64
CA LEU A 82 -0.84 39.01 -8.53
C LEU A 82 -0.19 39.32 -9.88
N SER A 83 -0.27 38.40 -10.85
CA SER A 83 0.29 38.59 -12.18
C SER A 83 -0.54 39.51 -13.06
N GLY A 84 -1.76 39.87 -12.64
CA GLY A 84 -2.72 40.62 -13.45
C GLY A 84 -3.06 39.86 -14.74
N GLY A 85 -4.20 39.18 -14.78
CA GLY A 85 -4.84 38.96 -16.09
C GLY A 85 -5.05 40.31 -16.78
N PRO A 86 -5.04 40.38 -18.12
CA PRO A 86 -4.97 41.63 -18.90
C PRO A 86 -5.94 42.72 -18.44
#